data_AF-A0A2V8E8N6-F1
#
_entry.id   AF-A0A2V8E8N6-F1
#
_cell.length_a   1.000
_cell.length_b   1.000
_cell.length_c   1.000
_cell.angle_alpha   90.00
_cell.angle_beta   90.00
_cell.angle_gamma   90.00
#
_symmetry.space_group_name_H-M   'P 1'
#
loop_
_entity.id
_entity.type
_entity.pdbx_description
1 polymer ?
#
loop_
_entity_poly.entity_id
_entity_poly.type
_entity_poly.pdbx_seq_one_letter_code
_entity_poly.pdbx_strand_id
1 'polypeptide(L)'
;MTDSSGGVLANATVLVREADTSRARTVTTDAAGTFRLGQLPVGTYQIHVTFPGFTEFTQDCIPLMIGQTVDLMIALLPAGVTEVVGVSAQPPPLDTHQTAITTTG
;
A
#
# COMPACT_ATOMS: atom_id res chain seq x y z
N MET A 1 -3.94 5.62 10.35
CA MET A 1 -4.76 4.46 9.95
C MET A 1 -6.18 4.67 10.43
N THR A 2 -7.12 4.53 9.51
CA THR A 2 -8.55 4.78 9.77
C THR A 2 -9.43 3.71 9.14
N ASP A 3 -10.68 3.62 9.56
CA ASP A 3 -11.74 2.92 8.84
C ASP A 3 -12.32 3.82 7.73
N SER A 4 -13.05 3.20 6.80
CA SER A 4 -13.92 3.84 5.81
C SER A 4 -14.85 4.94 6.37
N SER A 5 -15.26 4.83 7.63
CA SER A 5 -16.10 5.81 8.33
C SER A 5 -15.31 6.98 8.95
N GLY A 6 -13.97 6.99 8.83
CA GLY A 6 -13.08 7.95 9.48
C GLY A 6 -12.73 7.62 10.94
N GLY A 7 -13.13 6.45 11.45
CA GLY A 7 -12.76 5.98 12.77
C GLY A 7 -11.27 5.61 12.85
N VAL A 8 -10.58 5.95 13.93
CA VAL A 8 -9.16 5.60 14.11
C VAL A 8 -9.01 4.13 14.50
N LEU A 9 -8.08 3.42 13.87
CA LEU A 9 -7.84 1.99 14.14
C LEU A 9 -6.53 1.80 14.92
N ALA A 10 -6.67 1.63 16.22
CA ALA A 10 -5.60 1.32 17.15
C ALA A 10 -5.40 -0.20 17.28
N ASN A 11 -4.17 -0.64 17.57
CA ASN A 11 -3.80 -2.06 17.70
C ASN A 11 -3.96 -2.87 16.40
N ALA A 12 -3.94 -2.22 15.24
CA ALA A 12 -3.85 -2.91 13.95
C ALA A 12 -2.45 -3.47 13.75
N THR A 13 -2.36 -4.72 13.29
CA THR A 13 -1.10 -5.40 13.04
C THR A 13 -0.63 -5.04 11.64
N VAL A 14 0.54 -4.42 11.53
CA VAL A 14 1.17 -4.02 10.28
C VAL A 14 2.42 -4.86 10.08
N LEU A 15 2.40 -5.71 9.06
CA LEU A 15 3.50 -6.54 8.62
C LEU A 15 4.15 -5.90 7.38
N VAL A 16 5.39 -5.45 7.51
CA VAL A 16 6.19 -4.87 6.45
C VAL A 16 7.21 -5.92 6.00
N ARG A 17 7.04 -6.48 4.81
CA ARG A 17 7.91 -7.48 4.20
C ARG A 17 8.74 -6.85 3.08
N GLU A 18 10.03 -7.09 3.08
CA GLU A 18 10.91 -6.74 1.96
C GLU A 18 10.74 -7.77 0.84
N ALA A 19 10.42 -7.28 -0.37
CA ALA A 19 10.15 -8.12 -1.53
C ALA A 19 11.39 -8.92 -1.95
N ASP A 20 12.57 -8.32 -1.87
CA ASP A 20 13.84 -8.90 -2.32
C ASP A 20 14.45 -9.90 -1.31
N THR A 21 14.50 -9.56 -0.02
CA THR A 21 15.20 -10.41 0.97
C THR A 21 14.28 -11.27 1.83
N SER A 22 12.97 -11.25 1.60
CA SER A 22 11.97 -11.94 2.43
C SER A 22 12.01 -11.60 3.93
N ARG A 23 12.70 -10.53 4.34
CA ARG A 23 12.64 -10.05 5.72
C ARG A 23 11.28 -9.43 5.99
N ALA A 24 10.61 -9.85 7.06
CA ALA A 24 9.39 -9.23 7.52
C ALA A 24 9.59 -8.56 8.88
N ARG A 25 8.94 -7.43 9.09
CA ARG A 25 8.84 -6.74 10.37
C ARG A 25 7.38 -6.51 10.70
N THR A 26 6.98 -6.91 11.89
CA THR A 26 5.63 -6.67 12.39
C THR A 26 5.65 -5.56 13.42
N VAL A 27 4.74 -4.60 13.28
CA VAL A 27 4.51 -3.52 14.23
C VAL A 27 3.01 -3.35 14.43
N THR A 28 2.59 -2.90 15.60
CA THR A 28 1.18 -2.57 15.87
C THR A 28 0.97 -1.07 15.84
N THR A 29 -0.18 -0.61 15.34
CA THR A 29 -0.56 0.80 15.42
C THR A 29 -0.86 1.21 16.85
N ASP A 30 -0.49 2.45 17.18
CA ASP A 30 -0.78 3.08 18.48
C ASP A 30 -2.26 3.50 18.59
N ALA A 31 -2.68 4.04 19.75
CA ALA A 31 -4.03 4.59 20.00
C ALA A 31 -4.46 5.65 18.97
N ALA A 32 -3.50 6.38 18.40
CA ALA A 32 -3.74 7.35 17.33
C ALA A 32 -3.78 6.73 15.91
N GLY A 33 -3.76 5.40 15.80
CA GLY A 33 -3.73 4.70 14.51
C GLY A 33 -2.46 4.96 13.71
N THR A 34 -1.38 5.37 14.37
CA THR A 34 -0.09 5.69 13.77
C THR A 34 0.91 4.57 14.07
N PHE A 35 1.80 4.30 13.13
CA PHE A 35 2.90 3.35 13.30
C PHE A 35 4.16 3.93 12.67
N ARG A 36 5.33 3.57 13.19
CA ARG A 36 6.62 4.02 12.66
C ARG A 36 7.60 2.87 12.71
N LEU A 37 8.22 2.56 11.58
CA LEU A 37 9.35 1.65 11.53
C LEU A 37 10.58 2.43 11.07
N GLY A 38 11.63 2.40 11.88
CA GLY A 38 12.94 2.93 11.54
C GLY A 38 13.92 1.84 11.10
N GLN A 39 15.03 2.27 10.50
CA GLN A 39 16.15 1.40 10.14
C GLN A 39 15.81 0.31 9.12
N LEU A 40 14.96 0.63 8.14
CA LEU A 40 14.72 -0.22 6.99
C LEU A 40 15.75 0.11 5.91
N PRO A 41 16.42 -0.90 5.31
CA PRO A 41 17.28 -0.67 4.16
C PRO A 41 16.48 -0.13 2.97
N VAL A 42 17.17 0.51 2.02
CA VAL A 42 16.58 0.91 0.74
C VAL A 42 16.16 -0.35 -0.04
N GLY A 43 14.96 -0.35 -0.59
CA GLY A 43 14.40 -1.51 -1.29
C GLY A 43 12.91 -1.40 -1.52
N THR A 44 12.32 -2.46 -2.09
CA THR A 44 10.88 -2.54 -2.31
C THR A 44 10.22 -3.31 -1.18
N TYR A 45 9.18 -2.74 -0.60
CA TYR A 45 8.45 -3.33 0.50
C TYR A 45 6.99 -3.62 0.14
N GLN A 46 6.47 -4.64 0.80
CA GLN A 46 5.08 -5.04 0.83
C GLN A 46 4.57 -4.84 2.26
N ILE A 47 3.52 -4.04 2.40
CA ILE A 47 2.83 -3.79 3.65
C ILE A 47 1.55 -4.62 3.66
N HIS A 48 1.35 -5.37 4.73
CA HIS A 48 0.19 -6.20 4.96
C HIS A 48 -0.39 -5.82 6.32
N VAL A 49 -1.64 -5.40 6.35
CA VAL A 49 -2.31 -4.93 7.56
C VAL A 49 -3.47 -5.84 7.89
N THR A 50 -3.49 -6.31 9.13
CA THR A 50 -4.56 -7.15 9.66
C THR A 50 -5.13 -6.55 10.93
N PHE A 51 -6.46 -6.55 11.03
CA PHE A 51 -7.16 -6.10 12.23
C PHE A 51 -8.45 -6.92 12.40
N PRO A 52 -8.74 -7.44 13.61
CA PRO A 52 -9.91 -8.28 13.83
C PRO A 52 -11.20 -7.53 13.52
N GLY A 53 -12.08 -8.16 12.74
CA GLY A 53 -13.34 -7.56 12.29
C GLY A 53 -13.23 -6.72 11.01
N PHE A 54 -12.04 -6.65 10.40
CA PHE A 54 -11.78 -5.91 9.15
C PHE A 54 -11.16 -6.83 8.10
N THR A 55 -11.29 -6.45 6.83
CA THR A 55 -10.63 -7.12 5.71
C THR A 55 -9.13 -6.83 5.74
N GLU A 56 -8.31 -7.83 5.42
CA GLU A 56 -6.87 -7.66 5.29
C GLU A 56 -6.51 -6.69 4.15
N PHE A 57 -5.62 -5.75 4.41
CA PHE A 57 -5.15 -4.80 3.41
C PHE A 57 -3.72 -5.14 3.02
N THR A 58 -3.45 -5.31 1.73
CA THR A 58 -2.10 -5.59 1.21
C THR A 58 -1.72 -4.56 0.17
N GLN A 59 -0.55 -3.96 0.33
CA GLN A 59 0.05 -3.03 -0.63
C GLN A 59 1.51 -3.42 -0.86
N ASP A 60 1.83 -3.85 -2.07
CA ASP A 60 3.20 -4.07 -2.54
C ASP A 60 3.69 -2.94 -3.43
N CYS A 61 4.91 -3.12 -3.95
CA CYS A 61 5.63 -2.16 -4.79
C CYS A 61 5.84 -0.80 -4.11
N ILE A 62 6.13 -0.78 -2.81
CA ILE A 62 6.47 0.46 -2.08
C ILE A 62 7.99 0.67 -2.10
N PRO A 63 8.52 1.58 -2.93
CA PRO A 63 9.95 1.88 -2.93
C PRO A 63 10.32 2.74 -1.72
N LEU A 64 11.23 2.26 -0.89
CA LEU A 64 11.81 3.02 0.21
C LEU A 64 13.24 3.40 -0.14
N MET A 65 13.57 4.70 -0.12
CA MET A 65 14.94 5.19 -0.35
C MET A 65 15.63 5.60 0.96
N ILE A 66 16.95 5.73 0.91
CA ILE A 66 17.74 6.10 2.10
C ILE A 66 17.33 7.48 2.62
N GLY A 67 17.03 7.56 3.92
CA GLY A 67 16.58 8.81 4.57
C GLY A 67 15.20 9.30 4.12
N GLN A 68 14.44 8.54 3.32
CA GLN A 68 13.06 8.89 2.99
C GLN A 68 12.11 8.45 4.08
N THR A 69 11.07 9.27 4.29
CA THR A 69 9.92 8.92 5.12
C THR A 69 8.72 8.74 4.19
N VAL A 70 8.15 7.54 4.16
CA VAL A 70 6.93 7.25 3.41
C VAL A 70 5.77 7.34 4.38
N ASP A 71 4.89 8.31 4.16
CA ASP A 71 3.64 8.42 4.91
C ASP A 71 2.54 7.72 4.11
N LEU A 72 2.04 6.60 4.64
CA LEU A 72 1.00 5.81 3.98
C LEU A 72 -0.31 5.92 4.75
N MET A 73 -1.30 6.52 4.11
CA MET A 73 -2.65 6.60 4.65
C MET A 73 -3.41 5.31 4.31
N ILE A 74 -3.43 4.40 5.27
CA ILE A 74 -4.13 3.11 5.15
C ILE A 74 -5.54 3.23 5.72
N ALA A 75 -6.53 2.95 4.89
CA ALA A 75 -7.93 2.83 5.27
C ALA A 75 -8.34 1.35 5.21
N LEU A 76 -8.73 0.76 6.34
CA LEU A 76 -9.26 -0.60 6.36
C LEU A 76 -10.77 -0.58 6.16
N LEU A 77 -11.30 -1.65 5.57
CA LEU A 77 -12.73 -1.84 5.38
C LEU A 77 -13.22 -2.93 6.34
N PRO A 78 -14.46 -2.80 6.86
CA PRO A 78 -15.03 -3.82 7.73
C PRO A 78 -15.15 -5.16 7.00
N ALA A 79 -14.96 -6.25 7.75
CA ALA A 79 -14.95 -7.60 7.20
C ALA A 79 -16.26 -7.91 6.45
N GLY A 80 -16.12 -8.35 5.19
CA GLY A 80 -17.24 -8.57 4.27
C GLY A 80 -17.24 -7.63 3.06
N VAL A 81 -16.42 -6.57 3.09
CA VAL A 81 -16.09 -5.78 1.90
C VAL A 81 -14.75 -6.28 1.35
N THR A 82 -14.79 -7.03 0.25
CA THR A 82 -13.59 -7.52 -0.43
C THR A 82 -13.03 -6.39 -1.31
N GLU A 83 -11.98 -5.71 -0.86
CA GLU A 83 -11.14 -4.96 -1.79
C GLU A 83 -10.07 -5.89 -2.34
N VAL A 84 -10.21 -6.22 -3.61
CA VAL A 84 -9.12 -6.77 -4.41
C VAL A 84 -8.17 -5.60 -4.64
N VAL A 85 -7.27 -5.32 -3.68
CA VAL A 85 -6.09 -4.48 -3.95
C VAL A 85 -5.15 -5.32 -4.83
N GLY A 86 -5.61 -5.53 -6.07
CA GLY A 86 -4.78 -5.95 -7.16
C GLY A 86 -3.85 -4.79 -7.41
N VAL A 87 -2.56 -5.03 -7.20
CA VAL A 87 -1.46 -4.34 -7.85
C VAL A 87 -1.88 -4.13 -9.29
N SER A 88 -2.40 -2.95 -9.60
CA SER A 88 -2.58 -2.58 -10.98
C SER A 88 -1.16 -2.31 -11.47
N ALA A 89 -0.52 -3.37 -11.94
CA ALA A 89 0.43 -3.26 -13.02
C ALA A 89 -0.32 -2.60 -14.18
N GLN A 90 -0.51 -1.29 -14.11
CA GLN A 90 -0.70 -0.49 -15.30
C GLN A 90 0.68 -0.46 -15.94
N PRO A 91 0.94 -1.20 -17.03
CA PRO A 91 1.95 -0.71 -17.96
C PRO A 91 1.61 0.76 -18.25
N PRO A 92 2.61 1.65 -18.40
CA PRO A 92 2.33 3.02 -18.80
C PRO A 92 1.35 2.98 -19.97
N PRO A 93 0.34 3.86 -20.04
CA PRO A 93 -0.44 3.97 -21.26
C PRO A 93 0.57 4.23 -22.37
N LEU A 94 0.80 3.22 -23.20
CA LEU A 94 1.53 3.38 -24.43
C LEU A 94 0.64 4.32 -25.23
N ASP A 95 1.00 5.60 -25.19
CA ASP A 95 0.49 6.60 -26.11
C ASP A 95 1.06 6.24 -27.48
N THR A 96 0.51 5.19 -28.10
CA THR A 96 0.44 5.15 -29.55
C THR A 96 -0.65 6.13 -29.91
N HIS A 97 -0.29 7.41 -29.97
CA HIS A 97 -0.89 8.32 -30.93
C HIS A 97 -0.79 7.64 -32.31
N GLN A 98 -1.80 6.83 -32.63
CA GLN A 98 -2.15 6.55 -34.00
C GLN A 98 -2.59 7.88 -34.58
N THR A 99 -1.64 8.67 -35.07
CA THR A 99 -1.92 9.74 -36.02
C THR A 99 -2.48 9.10 -37.28
N ALA A 100 -3.78 8.84 -37.27
CA ALA A 100 -4.55 8.80 -38.50
C ALA A 100 -4.65 10.25 -38.99
N ILE A 101 -3.60 10.72 -39.67
CA ILE A 101 -3.72 11.88 -40.54
C ILE A 101 -4.49 11.43 -41.79
N THR A 102 -5.81 11.49 -41.71
CA THR A 102 -6.66 11.51 -42.90
C THR A 102 -6.47 12.87 -43.56
N THR A 103 -5.67 12.92 -44.62
CA THR A 103 -5.54 14.05 -45.55
C THR A 103 -5.13 13.44 -46.88
N THR A 104 -5.96 13.36 -47.91
CA THR A 104 -6.42 14.42 -48.83
C THR A 104 -7.31 13.66 -49.84
N GLY A 105 -8.51 14.11 -50.23
CA GLY A 105 -8.77 15.29 -51.05
C GLY A 105 -8.73 14.89 -52.53
#